data_AF-A0A7S1A5N3-F1
#
_entry.id   AF-A0A7S1A5N3-F1
#
_cell.length_a   1.000
_cell.length_b   1.000
_cell.length_c   1.000
_cell.angle_alpha   90.00
_cell.angle_beta   90.00
_cell.angle_gamma   90.00
#
_symmetry.space_group_name_H-M   'P 1'
#
loop_
_entity.id
_entity.type
_entity.pdbx_description
1 polymer ?
#
loop_
_entity_poly.entity_id
_entity_poly.type
_entity_poly.pdbx_seq_one_letter_code
_entity_poly.pdbx_strand_id
1 'polypeptide(L)'
;VVSLVTFSVKHVDGRIFVQLGKLEGRKLSACCRLPGGKLEKGELPVDAVGRLLKTKLSLLGPDGIDFVSLRQQTDIKKSEKYDVCTKYMKTVCDISFSQVVQAPMCRSEGTPKGKPQHDPSLDLSSAYCVLDCSSGGTKIEFFGWVTAQEFDTLSTNGDDVILSW
;
A
#
# COMPACT_ATOMS: atom_id res chain seq x y z
N VAL A 1 -21.61 -2.85 7.21
CA VAL A 1 -20.26 -3.28 7.68
C VAL A 1 -19.40 -3.49 6.45
N VAL A 2 -18.13 -3.08 6.47
CA VAL A 2 -17.16 -3.35 5.40
C VAL A 2 -16.00 -4.12 5.99
N SER A 3 -15.68 -5.28 5.41
CA SER A 3 -14.58 -6.13 5.88
C SER A 3 -13.37 -6.03 4.95
N LEU A 4 -12.18 -5.85 5.52
CA LEU A 4 -10.93 -5.59 4.80
C LEU A 4 -9.83 -6.50 5.33
N VAL A 5 -8.90 -6.88 4.46
CA VAL A 5 -7.59 -7.41 4.84
C VAL A 5 -6.52 -6.41 4.43
N THR A 6 -5.60 -6.11 5.35
CA THR A 6 -4.44 -5.24 5.10
C THR A 6 -3.18 -5.89 5.59
N PHE A 7 -2.04 -5.56 4.98
CA PHE A 7 -0.75 -6.12 5.29
C PHE A 7 0.15 -5.07 5.92
N SER A 8 0.70 -5.37 7.10
CA SER A 8 1.81 -4.63 7.68
C SER A 8 3.07 -5.42 7.38
N VAL A 9 3.68 -5.14 6.23
CA VAL A 9 4.92 -5.81 5.80
C VAL A 9 6.10 -4.96 6.28
N LYS A 10 6.93 -5.51 7.15
CA LYS A 10 8.15 -4.88 7.63
C LYS A 10 9.36 -5.51 6.98
N HIS A 11 10.21 -4.69 6.40
CA HIS A 11 11.52 -5.13 5.94
C HIS A 11 12.51 -5.23 7.10
N VAL A 12 13.58 -6.01 6.94
CA VAL A 12 14.63 -6.20 7.96
C VAL A 12 15.35 -4.92 8.36
N ASP A 13 15.32 -3.88 7.52
CA ASP A 13 15.86 -2.54 7.82
C ASP A 13 14.88 -1.64 8.61
N GLY A 14 13.70 -2.16 8.97
CA GLY A 14 12.67 -1.44 9.70
C GLY A 14 11.73 -0.59 8.83
N ARG A 15 11.91 -0.56 7.50
CA ARG A 15 10.96 0.09 6.58
C ARG A 15 9.67 -0.72 6.45
N ILE A 16 8.60 -0.05 6.07
CA ILE A 16 7.25 -0.58 5.92
C ILE A 16 6.87 -0.53 4.44
N PHE A 17 6.33 -1.63 3.91
CA PHE A 17 5.81 -1.67 2.55
C PHE A 17 4.43 -1.01 2.48
N VAL A 18 4.30 0.00 1.64
CA VAL A 18 3.08 0.80 1.53
C VAL A 18 2.65 0.94 0.07
N GLN A 19 1.34 1.06 -0.16
CA GLN A 19 0.84 1.63 -1.40
C GLN A 19 1.09 3.13 -1.33
N LEU A 20 1.69 3.70 -2.37
CA LEU A 20 1.95 5.14 -2.54
C LEU A 20 0.94 5.79 -3.49
N GLY A 21 0.37 5.03 -4.42
CA GLY A 21 -0.60 5.61 -5.35
C GLY A 21 -1.30 4.57 -6.20
N LYS A 22 -2.16 5.07 -7.08
CA LYS A 22 -2.77 4.29 -8.15
C LYS A 22 -3.00 5.14 -9.40
N LEU A 23 -2.83 4.53 -10.57
CA LEU A 23 -3.26 5.06 -11.85
C LEU A 23 -4.43 4.21 -12.34
N GLU A 24 -5.58 4.83 -12.54
CA GLU A 24 -6.80 4.16 -13.00
C GLU A 24 -7.30 4.89 -14.26
N GLY A 25 -7.21 4.22 -15.41
CA GLY A 25 -7.38 4.89 -16.71
C GLY A 25 -6.31 5.96 -16.94
N ARG A 26 -6.70 7.23 -16.86
CA ARG A 26 -5.78 8.40 -17.00
C ARG A 26 -5.64 9.21 -15.71
N LYS A 27 -6.24 8.75 -14.61
CA LYS A 27 -6.25 9.48 -13.34
C LYS A 27 -5.22 8.87 -12.40
N LEU A 28 -4.11 9.57 -12.20
CA LEU A 28 -3.20 9.31 -11.10
C LEU A 28 -3.81 9.83 -9.80
N SER A 29 -3.67 9.08 -8.71
CA SER A 29 -4.11 9.48 -7.39
C SER A 29 -3.09 9.03 -6.36
N ALA A 30 -2.62 9.96 -5.55
CA ALA A 30 -1.80 9.64 -4.39
C ALA A 30 -2.63 8.88 -3.35
N CYS A 31 -1.96 7.98 -2.64
CA CYS A 31 -2.45 7.43 -1.40
C CYS A 31 -1.30 6.79 -0.65
N CYS A 32 -1.00 7.21 0.58
CA CYS A 32 -0.12 6.44 1.46
C CYS A 32 -0.96 5.55 2.37
N ARG A 33 -0.88 4.23 2.20
CA ARG A 33 -1.62 3.28 3.05
C ARG A 33 -0.99 1.89 3.02
N LEU A 34 -1.28 1.10 4.06
CA LEU A 34 -0.96 -0.32 4.05
C LEU A 34 -1.64 -1.02 2.85
N PRO A 35 -0.93 -1.89 2.13
CA PRO A 35 -1.53 -2.68 1.07
C PRO A 35 -2.64 -3.56 1.61
N GLY A 36 -3.63 -3.84 0.77
CA GLY A 36 -4.79 -4.61 1.20
C GLY A 36 -5.92 -4.62 0.18
N GLY A 37 -7.00 -5.30 0.55
CA GLY A 37 -8.17 -5.49 -0.27
C GLY A 37 -9.43 -5.71 0.55
N LYS A 38 -10.57 -5.61 -0.11
CA LYS A 38 -11.86 -6.01 0.48
C LYS A 38 -11.95 -7.53 0.53
N LEU A 39 -12.60 -8.01 1.57
CA LEU A 39 -13.07 -9.40 1.64
C LEU A 39 -14.19 -9.60 0.64
N GLU A 40 -14.11 -10.69 -0.11
CA GLU A 40 -15.14 -11.13 -1.02
C GLU A 40 -16.30 -11.80 -0.25
N LYS A 41 -17.46 -11.92 -0.90
CA LYS A 41 -18.66 -12.47 -0.24
C LYS A 41 -18.43 -13.94 0.11
N GLY A 42 -18.48 -14.25 1.40
CA GLY A 42 -18.27 -15.60 1.92
C GLY A 42 -16.79 -16.00 2.08
N GLU A 43 -15.86 -15.08 1.80
CA GLU A 43 -14.43 -15.32 1.93
C GLU A 43 -13.98 -15.20 3.39
N LEU A 44 -13.13 -16.13 3.85
CA LEU A 44 -12.50 -16.01 5.16
C LEU A 44 -11.28 -15.06 5.09
N PRO A 45 -10.94 -14.35 6.18
CA PRO A 45 -9.75 -13.50 6.22
C PRO A 45 -8.45 -14.19 5.78
N VAL A 46 -8.29 -15.48 6.12
CA VAL A 46 -7.11 -16.27 5.75
C VAL A 46 -7.05 -16.55 4.25
N ASP A 47 -8.19 -16.79 3.61
CA ASP A 47 -8.29 -17.02 2.17
C ASP A 47 -7.96 -15.72 1.41
N ALA A 48 -8.49 -14.60 1.91
CA ALA A 48 -8.18 -13.27 1.37
C ALA A 48 -6.69 -12.91 1.49
N VAL A 49 -6.03 -13.28 2.59
CA VAL A 49 -4.57 -13.12 2.73
C VAL A 49 -3.86 -13.87 1.59
N GLY A 50 -4.18 -15.15 1.38
CA GLY A 50 -3.56 -15.96 0.33
C GLY A 50 -3.83 -15.41 -1.09
N ARG A 51 -5.07 -15.00 -1.37
CA ARG A 51 -5.44 -14.39 -2.66
C ARG A 51 -4.71 -13.08 -2.90
N LEU A 52 -4.66 -12.19 -1.91
CA LEU A 52 -4.03 -10.87 -2.05
C LEU A 52 -2.51 -10.97 -2.18
N LEU A 53 -1.86 -11.94 -1.51
CA LEU A 53 -0.44 -12.23 -1.71
C LEU A 53 -0.15 -12.71 -3.14
N LYS A 54 -1.01 -13.57 -3.70
CA LYS A 54 -0.84 -14.09 -5.07
C LYS A 54 -1.17 -13.07 -6.17
N THR A 55 -1.98 -12.06 -5.86
CA THR A 55 -2.46 -11.08 -6.84
C THR A 55 -1.76 -9.73 -6.64
N LYS A 56 -2.21 -8.98 -5.63
CA LYS A 56 -1.81 -7.60 -5.36
C LYS A 56 -0.36 -7.47 -4.89
N LEU A 57 0.12 -8.43 -4.11
CA LEU A 57 1.46 -8.43 -3.52
C LEU A 57 2.37 -9.50 -4.13
N SER A 58 2.06 -9.93 -5.35
CA SER A 58 2.86 -10.92 -6.09
C SER A 58 4.33 -10.53 -6.25
N LEU A 59 4.61 -9.22 -6.28
CA LEU A 59 5.96 -8.63 -6.32
C LEU A 59 6.88 -9.04 -5.16
N LEU A 60 6.32 -9.41 -4.00
CA LEU A 60 7.10 -9.84 -2.84
C LEU A 60 7.61 -11.27 -3.01
N GLY A 61 6.96 -12.08 -3.86
CA GLY A 61 7.26 -13.50 -4.01
C GLY A 61 6.91 -14.32 -2.75
N PRO A 62 6.85 -15.66 -2.86
CA PRO A 62 6.55 -16.53 -1.72
C PRO A 62 7.73 -16.71 -0.76
N ASP A 63 8.96 -16.67 -1.27
CA ASP A 63 10.16 -17.11 -0.54
C ASP A 63 10.71 -16.08 0.47
N GLY A 64 10.15 -14.86 0.47
CA GLY A 64 10.57 -13.79 1.38
C GLY A 64 9.59 -13.47 2.50
N ILE A 65 8.46 -14.17 2.59
CA ILE A 65 7.35 -13.81 3.47
C ILE A 65 7.35 -14.71 4.70
N ASP A 66 7.62 -14.10 5.85
CA ASP A 66 7.43 -14.72 7.16
C ASP A 66 6.18 -14.18 7.84
N PHE A 67 5.18 -15.05 8.02
CA PHE A 67 3.95 -14.69 8.72
C PHE A 67 4.21 -14.52 10.22
N VAL A 68 3.90 -13.32 10.75
CA VAL A 68 4.09 -13.01 12.16
C VAL A 68 2.79 -13.16 12.94
N SER A 69 1.75 -12.43 12.52
CA SER A 69 0.47 -12.45 13.22
C SER A 69 -0.70 -12.03 12.35
N LEU A 70 -1.90 -12.42 12.77
CA LEU A 70 -3.16 -11.95 12.21
C LEU A 70 -4.00 -11.35 13.34
N ARG A 71 -4.38 -10.08 13.21
CA ARG A 71 -5.16 -9.36 14.24
C ARG A 71 -6.33 -8.62 13.63
N GLN A 72 -7.42 -8.50 14.37
CA GLN A 72 -8.60 -7.77 13.94
C GLN A 72 -8.66 -6.39 14.61
N GLN A 73 -8.99 -5.38 13.82
CA GLN A 73 -9.23 -4.01 14.24
C GLN A 73 -10.61 -3.59 13.75
N THR A 74 -11.33 -2.81 14.56
CA THR A 74 -12.65 -2.30 14.22
C THR A 74 -12.64 -0.79 14.32
N ASP A 75 -13.00 -0.12 13.24
CA ASP A 75 -13.16 1.33 13.17
C ASP A 75 -14.61 1.66 12.79
N ILE A 76 -15.17 2.72 13.37
CA ILE A 76 -16.47 3.26 12.95
C ILE A 76 -16.22 4.64 12.37
N LYS A 77 -16.57 4.85 11.10
CA LYS A 77 -16.45 6.16 10.43
C LYS A 77 -17.78 6.57 9.83
N LYS A 78 -18.11 7.86 9.90
CA LYS A 78 -19.26 8.41 9.18
C LYS A 78 -18.94 8.45 7.69
N SER A 79 -19.83 7.93 6.86
CA SER A 79 -19.69 8.00 5.40
C SER A 79 -20.13 9.37 4.91
N GLU A 80 -19.23 10.15 4.33
CA GLU A 80 -19.55 11.48 3.78
C GLU A 80 -20.63 11.41 2.69
N LYS A 81 -20.63 10.35 1.88
CA LYS A 81 -21.55 10.19 0.76
C LYS A 81 -22.99 9.86 1.18
N TYR A 82 -23.15 9.14 2.30
CA TYR A 82 -24.43 8.54 2.68
C TYR A 82 -24.93 9.00 4.05
N ASP A 83 -24.16 9.84 4.74
CA ASP A 83 -24.37 10.31 6.12
C ASP A 83 -24.57 9.19 7.17
N VAL A 84 -24.27 7.94 6.83
CA VAL A 84 -24.41 6.78 7.72
C VAL A 84 -23.08 6.36 8.35
N CYS A 85 -23.14 5.92 9.61
CA CYS A 85 -21.99 5.33 10.29
C CYS A 85 -21.69 3.94 9.69
N THR A 86 -20.50 3.79 9.13
CA THR A 86 -20.01 2.53 8.59
C THR A 86 -19.00 1.91 9.53
N LYS A 87 -19.30 0.70 10.02
CA LYS A 87 -18.35 -0.15 10.75
C LYS A 87 -17.41 -0.82 9.75
N TYR A 88 -16.12 -0.54 9.87
CA TYR A 88 -15.03 -1.17 9.14
C TYR A 88 -14.37 -2.22 10.04
N MET A 89 -14.37 -3.47 9.59
CA MET A 89 -13.67 -4.57 10.24
C MET A 89 -12.42 -4.87 9.42
N LYS A 90 -11.26 -4.49 9.94
CA LYS A 90 -9.96 -4.67 9.27
C LYS A 90 -9.22 -5.82 9.93
N THR A 91 -8.84 -6.82 9.15
CA THR A 91 -7.88 -7.83 9.56
C THR A 91 -6.50 -7.38 9.08
N VAL A 92 -5.58 -7.18 10.01
CA VAL A 92 -4.17 -6.83 9.74
C VAL A 92 -3.33 -8.09 9.79
N CYS A 93 -2.67 -8.41 8.69
CA CYS A 93 -1.68 -9.47 8.57
C CYS A 93 -0.29 -8.84 8.71
N ASP A 94 0.40 -9.14 9.81
CA ASP A 94 1.76 -8.69 10.05
C ASP A 94 2.74 -9.69 9.42
N ILE A 95 3.64 -9.18 8.59
CA ILE A 95 4.60 -9.95 7.81
C ILE A 95 5.99 -9.35 8.02
N SER A 96 6.99 -10.23 8.20
CA SER A 96 8.41 -9.88 8.07
C SER A 96 8.89 -10.24 6.67
N PHE A 97 9.68 -9.37 6.06
CA PHE A 97 10.20 -9.52 4.70
C PHE A 97 11.70 -9.24 4.65
N SER A 98 12.47 -10.11 3.99
CA SER A 98 13.95 -10.05 3.99
C SER A 98 14.58 -10.08 2.60
N GLN A 99 13.76 -10.16 1.54
CA GLN A 99 14.23 -10.32 0.17
C GLN A 99 14.21 -9.01 -0.63
N VAL A 100 14.85 -9.00 -1.78
CA VAL A 100 14.73 -7.91 -2.76
C VAL A 100 13.47 -8.11 -3.59
N VAL A 101 12.62 -7.09 -3.64
CA VAL A 101 11.42 -7.07 -4.49
C VAL A 101 11.79 -7.28 -5.95
N GLN A 102 11.21 -8.31 -6.57
CA GLN A 102 11.42 -8.64 -7.99
C GLN A 102 10.31 -8.00 -8.84
N ALA A 103 10.35 -6.67 -8.99
CA ALA A 103 9.39 -5.93 -9.81
C ALA A 103 10.06 -4.77 -10.56
N PRO A 104 9.47 -4.32 -11.69
CA PRO A 104 9.91 -3.12 -12.36
C PRO A 104 9.94 -1.94 -11.38
N MET A 105 11.12 -1.35 -11.24
CA MET A 105 11.36 -0.19 -10.40
C MET A 105 11.24 1.07 -11.24
N CYS A 106 10.33 1.94 -10.82
CA CYS A 106 10.15 3.27 -11.37
C CYS A 106 11.12 4.20 -10.59
N ARG A 107 12.14 4.74 -11.28
CA ARG A 107 13.10 5.71 -10.70
C ARG A 107 12.81 7.09 -11.27
N SER A 108 12.75 8.10 -10.40
CA SER A 108 12.70 9.48 -10.85
C SER A 108 14.10 9.88 -11.34
N GLU A 109 14.29 10.02 -12.65
CA GLU A 109 15.56 10.48 -13.24
C GLU A 109 15.74 12.01 -13.14
N GLY A 110 14.82 12.71 -12.50
CA GLY A 110 14.89 14.15 -12.32
C GLY A 110 15.70 14.54 -11.10
N THR A 111 16.90 15.10 -11.27
CA THR A 111 17.35 16.13 -10.32
C THR A 111 16.27 17.22 -10.32
N PRO A 112 15.58 17.49 -9.19
CA PRO A 112 14.54 18.50 -9.15
C PRO A 112 15.15 19.83 -9.60
N LYS A 113 14.69 20.36 -10.74
CA LYS A 113 15.15 21.66 -11.29
C LYS A 113 14.65 22.87 -10.48
N GLY A 114 14.12 22.64 -9.28
CA GLY A 114 13.71 23.68 -8.33
C GLY A 114 14.43 23.48 -7.01
N LYS A 115 14.65 24.57 -6.25
CA LYS A 115 15.08 24.46 -4.85
C LYS A 115 14.09 23.52 -4.14
N PRO A 116 14.54 22.42 -3.50
CA PRO A 116 13.65 21.54 -2.77
C PRO A 116 12.98 22.38 -1.68
N GLN A 117 11.69 22.67 -1.85
CA GLN A 117 10.86 23.23 -0.78
C GLN A 117 10.39 22.15 0.19
N HIS A 118 10.60 20.88 -0.15
CA HIS A 118 10.27 19.74 0.70
C HIS A 118 11.45 19.28 1.55
N ASP A 119 11.10 18.78 2.74
CA ASP A 119 12.01 18.25 3.74
C ASP A 119 12.95 17.20 3.10
N PRO A 120 14.29 17.40 3.11
CA PRO A 120 15.25 16.46 2.53
C PRO A 120 15.27 15.09 3.23
N SER A 121 14.44 14.86 4.25
CA SER A 121 14.36 13.60 4.99
C SER A 121 13.57 12.50 4.30
N LEU A 122 12.76 12.79 3.27
CA LEU A 122 11.92 11.81 2.58
C LEU A 122 12.67 11.13 1.42
N ASP A 123 13.27 9.97 1.69
CA ASP A 123 13.99 9.17 0.70
C ASP A 123 13.02 8.21 -0.01
N LEU A 124 12.17 8.77 -0.86
CA LEU A 124 11.30 8.01 -1.77
C LEU A 124 12.08 7.58 -3.04
N SER A 125 13.31 7.09 -2.92
CA SER A 125 14.16 6.81 -4.08
C SER A 125 13.68 5.66 -4.98
N SER A 126 12.70 4.86 -4.55
CA SER A 126 12.19 3.71 -5.31
C SER A 126 10.70 3.49 -5.07
N ALA A 127 9.91 3.42 -6.16
CA ALA A 127 8.64 2.72 -6.13
C ALA A 127 8.58 1.60 -7.16
N TYR A 128 7.81 0.60 -6.80
CA TYR A 128 7.49 -0.57 -7.59
C TYR A 128 6.12 -0.40 -8.21
N CYS A 129 6.04 -0.74 -9.48
CA CYS A 129 4.85 -0.55 -10.30
C CYS A 129 4.22 -1.93 -10.57
N VAL A 130 2.96 -2.13 -10.16
CA VAL A 130 2.23 -3.41 -10.30
C VAL A 130 0.99 -3.20 -11.13
N LEU A 131 0.84 -4.00 -12.18
CA LEU A 131 -0.37 -4.04 -12.98
C LEU A 131 -1.43 -4.91 -12.30
N ASP A 132 -2.61 -4.35 -12.06
CA ASP A 132 -3.74 -5.08 -11.51
C ASP A 132 -4.42 -5.89 -12.63
N CYS A 133 -4.00 -7.14 -12.81
CA CYS A 133 -4.57 -8.04 -13.81
C CYS A 133 -6.07 -8.32 -13.56
N SER A 134 -6.55 -8.17 -12.31
CA SER A 134 -7.97 -8.39 -11.99
C SER A 134 -8.88 -7.32 -12.58
N SER A 135 -8.34 -6.15 -12.92
CA SER A 135 -9.08 -5.05 -13.56
C SER A 135 -8.95 -5.04 -15.09
N GLY A 136 -8.50 -6.15 -15.69
CA GLY A 136 -8.20 -6.20 -17.13
C GLY A 136 -6.99 -5.33 -17.52
N GLY A 137 -6.08 -5.06 -16.58
CA GLY A 137 -4.86 -4.27 -16.84
C GLY A 137 -5.09 -2.76 -16.96
N THR A 138 -6.23 -2.26 -16.50
CA THR A 138 -6.58 -0.82 -16.56
C THR A 138 -6.11 -0.02 -15.35
N LYS A 139 -5.62 -0.71 -14.32
CA LYS A 139 -5.22 -0.14 -13.04
C LYS A 139 -3.79 -0.52 -12.73
N ILE A 140 -2.98 0.48 -12.40
CA ILE A 140 -1.61 0.32 -11.92
C ILE A 140 -1.57 0.81 -10.49
N GLU A 141 -0.88 0.08 -9.62
CA GLU A 141 -0.63 0.48 -8.25
C GLU A 141 0.86 0.69 -8.03
N PHE A 142 1.18 1.75 -7.29
CA PHE A 142 2.55 2.11 -6.94
C PHE A 142 2.79 1.75 -5.48
N PHE A 143 3.90 1.09 -5.20
CA PHE A 143 4.29 0.68 -3.86
C PHE A 143 5.71 1.10 -3.54
N GLY A 144 6.02 1.34 -2.27
CA GLY A 144 7.38 1.68 -1.86
C GLY A 144 7.66 1.28 -0.43
N TRP A 145 8.94 1.36 -0.07
CA TRP A 145 9.42 1.16 1.29
C TRP A 145 9.64 2.50 1.96
N VAL A 146 8.88 2.76 3.02
CA VAL A 146 8.95 4.01 3.79
C VAL A 146 9.24 3.72 5.27
N THR A 147 9.87 4.64 5.97
CA THR A 147 9.97 4.55 7.43
C THR A 147 8.61 4.78 8.09
N ALA A 148 8.49 4.45 9.38
CA ALA A 148 7.26 4.72 10.13
C ALA A 148 6.92 6.22 10.17
N GLN A 149 7.94 7.08 10.32
CA GLN A 149 7.74 8.54 10.31
C GLN A 149 7.23 9.02 8.96
N GLU A 150 7.85 8.57 7.86
CA GLU A 150 7.42 8.91 6.51
C GLU A 150 5.99 8.41 6.25
N PHE A 151 5.64 7.20 6.71
CA PHE A 151 4.28 6.68 6.59
C PHE A 151 3.25 7.59 7.28
N ASP A 152 3.51 8.02 8.51
CA ASP A 152 2.59 8.88 9.27
C ASP A 152 2.43 10.26 8.59
N THR A 153 3.54 10.85 8.13
CA THR A 153 3.54 12.12 7.38
C THR A 153 2.77 11.99 6.07
N LEU A 154 3.08 10.97 5.27
CA LEU A 154 2.50 10.78 3.94
C LEU A 154 1.03 10.35 3.99
N SER A 155 0.62 9.62 5.03
CA SER A 155 -0.78 9.19 5.19
C SER A 155 -1.71 10.33 5.60
N THR A 156 -1.17 11.42 6.14
CA THR A 156 -1.96 12.56 6.63
C THR A 156 -2.04 13.68 5.59
N ASN A 157 -0.90 14.07 5.00
CA ASN A 157 -0.80 15.20 4.07
C ASN A 157 0.24 14.95 2.94
N GLY A 158 0.43 13.69 2.52
CA GLY A 158 1.46 13.32 1.56
C GLY A 158 1.10 13.47 0.09
N ASP A 159 -0.12 13.89 -0.24
CA ASP A 159 -0.63 13.78 -1.61
C ASP A 159 0.23 14.57 -2.63
N ASP A 160 0.57 15.82 -2.33
CA ASP A 160 1.40 16.65 -3.21
C ASP A 160 2.81 16.08 -3.35
N VAL A 161 3.40 15.56 -2.26
CA VAL A 161 4.72 14.93 -2.26
C VAL A 161 4.73 13.71 -3.17
N ILE A 162 3.73 12.84 -3.02
CA ILE A 162 3.57 11.61 -3.80
C ILE A 162 3.32 11.92 -5.28
N LEU A 163 2.51 12.94 -5.60
CA LEU A 163 2.21 13.30 -6.99
C LEU A 163 3.36 14.05 -7.67
N SER A 164 4.23 14.70 -6.90
CA SER A 164 5.44 15.37 -7.42
C SER A 164 6.59 14.42 -7.73
N TRP A 165 6.50 13.20 -7.20
CA TRP A 165 7.49 12.14 -7.33
C TRP A 165 7.34 11.37 -8.66
#